data_AF-A0A3N4R7B8-F1
#
_entry.id   AF-A0A3N4R7B8-F1
#
_cell.length_a   1.000
_cell.length_b   1.000
_cell.length_c   1.000
_cell.angle_alpha   90.00
_cell.angle_beta   90.00
_cell.angle_gamma   90.00
#
_symmetry.space_group_name_H-M   'P 1'
#
loop_
_entity.id
_entity.type
_entity.pdbx_description
1 polymer ?
#
loop_
_entity_poly.entity_id
_entity_poly.type
_entity_poly.pdbx_seq_one_letter_code
_entity_poly.pdbx_strand_id
1 'polypeptide(L)' 'MTRTFSKDDVERRWPGAIAKVEMIEGALVFTSRLHPWDEQDSATAALVYPDRLIEVSEDALVVWPGTERTFEIG' A
#
# COMPACT_ATOMS: atom_id res chain seq x y z
N MET A 1 17.31 -4.71 -11.16
CA MET A 1 17.01 -5.61 -10.03
C MET A 1 15.68 -5.16 -9.46
N THR A 2 14.62 -5.96 -9.59
CA THR A 2 13.31 -5.67 -8.99
C THR A 2 13.43 -5.83 -7.48
N ARG A 3 13.61 -4.71 -6.77
CA ARG A 3 13.61 -4.70 -5.30
C ARG A 3 12.25 -5.22 -4.83
N THR A 4 12.24 -6.31 -4.08
CA THR A 4 11.02 -6.83 -3.46
C THR A 4 10.47 -5.75 -2.53
N PHE A 5 9.27 -5.30 -2.81
CA PHE A 5 8.59 -4.27 -2.02
C PHE A 5 8.30 -4.82 -0.62
N SER A 6 8.51 -4.02 0.41
CA SER A 6 8.48 -4.47 1.80
C SER A 6 7.76 -3.48 2.71
N LYS A 7 7.31 -3.95 3.88
CA LYS A 7 6.74 -3.08 4.91
C LYS A 7 7.70 -2.01 5.43
N ASP A 8 9.01 -2.28 5.37
CA ASP A 8 10.04 -1.39 5.90
C ASP A 8 10.10 -0.08 5.10
N ASP A 9 9.67 -0.11 3.84
CA ASP A 9 9.61 1.09 2.99
C ASP A 9 8.51 2.06 3.45
N VAL A 10 7.33 1.54 3.83
CA VAL A 10 6.26 2.35 4.45
C VAL A 10 6.65 2.79 5.85
N GLU A 11 7.22 1.91 6.68
CA GLU A 11 7.59 2.26 8.07
C GLU A 11 8.65 3.38 8.10
N ARG A 12 9.57 3.41 7.14
CA ARG A 12 10.54 4.51 7.01
C ARG A 12 9.87 5.84 6.65
N ARG A 13 8.81 5.80 5.85
CA ARG A 13 8.14 7.01 5.34
C ARG A 13 7.07 7.53 6.31
N TRP A 14 6.42 6.63 7.05
CA TRP A 14 5.43 6.89 8.09
C TRP A 14 5.78 6.12 9.38
N PRO A 15 6.81 6.56 10.12
CA PRO A 15 7.26 5.85 11.31
C PRO A 15 6.17 5.78 12.38
N GLY A 16 5.88 4.56 12.83
CA GLY A 16 4.86 4.28 13.84
C GLY A 16 3.41 4.36 13.33
N ALA A 17 3.19 4.64 12.04
CA ALA A 17 1.84 4.69 11.49
C ALA A 17 1.25 3.28 11.27
N ILE A 18 2.07 2.29 10.93
CA ILE A 18 1.57 0.96 10.56
C ILE A 18 1.05 0.20 11.79
N ALA A 19 -0.24 -0.14 11.77
CA ALA A 19 -0.86 -1.00 12.77
C ALA A 19 -0.59 -2.47 12.51
N LYS A 20 -0.84 -2.88 11.26
CA LYS A 20 -0.76 -4.24 10.77
C LYS A 20 -0.40 -4.20 9.29
N VAL A 21 0.29 -5.24 8.83
CA VAL A 21 0.54 -5.50 7.41
C VAL A 21 0.08 -6.91 7.12
N GLU A 22 -0.76 -7.06 6.10
CA GLU A 22 -1.24 -8.35 5.63
C GLU A 22 -1.02 -8.48 4.12
N MET A 23 -0.89 -9.72 3.66
CA MET A 23 -0.90 -10.04 2.25
C MET A 23 -2.25 -10.66 1.91
N ILE A 24 -3.08 -9.93 1.17
CA ILE A 24 -4.44 -10.32 0.81
C ILE A 24 -4.51 -10.33 -0.72
N GLU A 25 -4.81 -11.49 -1.32
CA GLU A 25 -4.94 -11.65 -2.78
C GLU A 25 -3.71 -11.15 -3.58
N GLY A 26 -2.52 -11.19 -2.95
CA GLY A 26 -1.26 -10.72 -3.55
C GLY A 26 -0.98 -9.22 -3.36
N ALA A 27 -1.90 -8.45 -2.79
CA ALA A 27 -1.68 -7.07 -2.37
C ALA A 27 -1.12 -7.00 -0.94
N LEU A 28 -0.26 -6.00 -0.67
CA LEU A 28 0.05 -5.62 0.70
C LEU A 28 -0.99 -4.62 1.19
N VAL A 29 -1.61 -4.95 2.31
CA VAL A 29 -2.64 -4.15 2.95
C VAL A 29 -2.08 -3.62 4.26
N PHE A 30 -1.93 -2.30 4.35
CA PHE A 30 -1.43 -1.59 5.52
C PHE A 30 -2.59 -0.90 6.23
N THR A 31 -2.83 -1.24 7.49
CA THR A 31 -3.78 -0.49 8.33
C THR A 31 -3.00 0.50 9.21
N SER A 32 -3.59 1.65 9.52
CA SER A 32 -2.93 2.73 10.27
C SER A 32 -3.33 2.74 11.75
N ARG A 33 -2.44 3.21 12.63
CA ARG A 33 -2.71 3.50 14.07
C ARG A 33 -2.98 4.97 14.35
N LEU A 34 -2.55 5.87 13.47
CA LEU A 34 -2.44 7.30 13.77
C LEU A 34 -3.59 8.10 13.16
N HIS A 35 -3.90 7.83 11.90
CA HIS A 35 -4.96 8.48 11.12
C HIS A 35 -5.41 7.54 9.99
N PRO A 36 -6.66 7.62 9.53
CA PRO A 36 -7.08 6.96 8.29
C PRO A 36 -6.16 7.38 7.14
N TRP A 37 -5.83 6.45 6.26
CA TRP A 37 -5.05 6.75 5.06
C TRP A 37 -5.84 7.68 4.13
N ASP A 38 -5.16 8.61 3.49
CA ASP A 38 -5.78 9.56 2.56
C ASP A 38 -5.11 9.60 1.18
N GLU A 39 -5.64 10.42 0.27
CA GLU A 39 -5.10 10.58 -1.09
C GLU A 39 -3.64 11.08 -1.12
N GLN A 40 -3.20 11.84 -0.12
CA GLN A 40 -1.79 12.28 -0.03
C GLN A 40 -0.88 11.11 0.37
N ASP A 41 -1.35 10.23 1.24
CA ASP A 41 -0.62 9.01 1.58
C ASP A 41 -0.52 8.09 0.38
N SER A 42 -1.61 7.94 -0.38
CA SER A 42 -1.63 7.20 -1.65
C SER A 42 -0.61 7.75 -2.64
N ALA A 43 -0.62 9.07 -2.88
CA ALA A 43 0.32 9.73 -3.79
C ALA A 43 1.77 9.54 -3.34
N THR A 44 2.02 9.62 -2.03
CA THR A 44 3.35 9.37 -1.47
C THR A 44 3.75 7.90 -1.62
N ALA A 45 2.84 6.97 -1.38
CA ALA A 45 3.10 5.53 -1.50
C ALA A 45 3.39 5.14 -2.95
N ALA A 46 2.78 5.81 -3.94
CA ALA A 46 3.10 5.63 -5.35
C ALA A 46 4.55 6.05 -5.69
N LEU A 47 5.11 7.02 -4.96
CA LEU A 47 6.52 7.40 -5.09
C LEU A 47 7.46 6.36 -4.44
N VAL A 48 7.01 5.70 -3.38
CA VAL A 48 7.78 4.64 -2.69
C VAL A 48 7.74 3.33 -3.48
N TYR A 49 6.61 3.05 -4.12
CA TYR A 49 6.32 1.82 -4.86
C TYR A 49 6.06 2.13 -6.34
N PRO A 50 7.12 2.47 -7.10
CA PRO A 50 6.98 2.69 -8.53
C PRO A 50 6.46 1.41 -9.21
N ASP A 51 5.65 1.58 -10.25
CA ASP A 51 5.04 0.50 -11.05
C ASP A 51 4.04 -0.37 -10.27
N ARG A 52 3.48 0.15 -9.18
CA ARG A 52 2.42 -0.48 -8.39
C ARG A 52 1.16 0.37 -8.42
N LEU A 53 0.01 -0.30 -8.42
CA LEU A 53 -1.27 0.33 -8.17
C LEU A 53 -1.43 0.51 -6.67
N ILE A 54 -1.67 1.76 -6.28
CA ILE A 54 -1.91 2.17 -4.90
C ILE A 54 -3.37 2.59 -4.78
N GLU A 55 -4.06 2.01 -3.82
CA GLU A 55 -5.44 2.35 -3.51
C GLU A 55 -5.55 2.68 -2.03
N VAL A 56 -6.41 3.65 -1.72
CA VAL A 56 -6.83 3.93 -0.36
C VAL A 56 -8.26 3.48 -0.21
N SER A 57 -8.46 2.57 0.73
CA SER A 57 -9.77 2.14 1.22
C SER A 57 -10.03 2.79 2.58
N GLU A 58 -11.26 2.69 3.08
CA GLU A 58 -11.72 3.33 4.33
C GLU A 58 -10.72 3.22 5.49
N ASP A 59 -10.07 2.05 5.64
CA ASP A 59 -9.13 1.78 6.74
C ASP A 59 -7.72 1.35 6.29
N ALA A 60 -7.44 1.33 4.99
CA ALA A 60 -6.23 0.68 4.49
C ALA A 60 -5.60 1.36 3.28
N LEU A 61 -4.26 1.38 3.28
CA LEU A 61 -3.45 1.62 2.11
C LEU A 61 -3.14 0.27 1.48
N VAL A 62 -3.55 0.07 0.24
CA VAL A 62 -3.44 -1.19 -0.50
C VAL A 62 -2.44 -1.01 -1.64
N VAL A 63 -1.45 -1.90 -1.69
CA VAL A 63 -0.37 -1.87 -2.68
C VAL A 63 -0.38 -3.16 -3.47
N TRP A 64 -0.75 -3.08 -4.75
CA TRP A 64 -0.82 -4.23 -5.66
C TRP A 64 0.49 -4.45 -6.41
N PRO A 65 0.83 -5.70 -6.79
CA PRO A 65 2.06 -6.03 -7.51
C PRO A 65 2.06 -5.61 -9.00
N GLY A 66 1.12 -4.80 -9.48
CA GLY A 66 1.11 -4.31 -10.86
C GLY A 66 0.36 -3.00 -10.99
N THR A 67 0.33 -2.41 -12.19
CA THR A 67 -0.31 -1.10 -12.47
C THR A 67 -1.78 -1.21 -12.87
N GLU A 68 -2.28 -2.41 -13.13
CA GLU A 68 -3.66 -2.65 -13.57
C GLU A 68 -4.34 -3.68 -12.67
N ARG A 69 -5.54 -3.35 -12.21
CA ARG A 69 -6.42 -4.26 -11.49
C ARG A 69 -7.32 -4.91 -12.52
N THR A 70 -6.99 -6.11 -13.00
CA THR A 70 -7.92 -6.88 -13.81
C THR A 70 -9.05 -7.34 -12.89
N PHE A 71 -10.12 -6.56 -12.81
CA PHE A 71 -11.33 -7.00 -12.14
C PHE A 71 -11.92 -8.14 -12.97
N GLU A 72 -11.71 -9.40 -12.56
CA GLU A 72 -12.62 -10.46 -12.99
C GLU A 72 -13.94 -10.23 -12.26
N ILE A 73 -14.91 -9.68 -12.98
CA ILE A 73 -16.29 -9.60 -12.52
C ILE A 73 -16.85 -11.02 -12.64
N GLY A 74 -16.96 -11.72 -11.51
CA GLY A 74 -17.59 -13.04 -11.37
C GLY A 74 -18.97 -12.94 -10.72
#